data_AF-A0AAV0I625-F1
#
_entry.id   AF-A0AAV0I625-F1
#
_cell.length_a   1.000
_cell.length_b   1.000
_cell.length_c   1.000
_cell.angle_alpha   90.00
_cell.angle_beta   90.00
_cell.angle_gamma   90.00
#
_symmetry.space_group_name_H-M   'P 1'
#
loop_
_entity.id
_entity.type
_entity.pdbx_description
1 polymer ?
#
loop_
_entity_poly.entity_id
_entity_poly.type
_entity_poly.pdbx_seq_one_letter_code
_entity_poly.pdbx_strand_id
1 'polypeptide(L)'
;FGFTKANELFVGRLAQLGIAFSLIGEVITGKGALAQLNIETGIPINEIEPLVLFNVLFFFIAALNPGTGKFVTDEEMLNSVTCIHGQAPPPKPKVEDGIFGTSGGIGFTKQNELFVGRVAMLGIAFSLIGEVITGKGALAQLNIETGIPINEIEPLVLFNVLFFFIAALNPGTGKFVTDEGED
;
A
#
# COMPACT_ATOMS: atom_id res chain seq x y z
N PHE A 1 -19.94 0.41 9.91
CA PHE A 1 -19.81 0.83 8.49
C PHE A 1 -18.41 1.40 8.30
N GLY A 2 -17.63 0.86 7.37
CA GLY A 2 -16.22 1.16 7.18
C GLY A 2 -15.49 -0.02 6.53
N PHE A 3 -14.24 0.15 6.11
CA PHE A 3 -13.44 -0.97 5.63
C PHE A 3 -13.16 -1.96 6.77
N THR A 4 -13.17 -3.25 6.47
CA THR A 4 -12.48 -4.25 7.29
C THR A 4 -10.99 -4.23 6.92
N LYS A 5 -10.10 -4.73 7.78
CA LYS A 5 -8.68 -4.87 7.41
C LYS A 5 -8.46 -5.72 6.16
N ALA A 6 -9.35 -6.68 5.87
CA ALA A 6 -9.32 -7.43 4.63
C ALA A 6 -9.62 -6.56 3.39
N ASN A 7 -10.60 -5.65 3.49
CA ASN A 7 -10.91 -4.71 2.42
C ASN A 7 -9.79 -3.68 2.22
N GLU A 8 -9.22 -3.17 3.31
CA GLU A 8 -8.05 -2.29 3.23
C GLU A 8 -6.87 -2.98 2.53
N LEU A 9 -6.61 -4.24 2.86
CA LEU A 9 -5.53 -5.03 2.27
C LEU A 9 -5.76 -5.18 0.75
N PHE A 10 -6.99 -5.42 0.32
CA PHE A 10 -7.34 -5.49 -1.10
C PHE A 10 -7.10 -4.16 -1.82
N VAL A 11 -7.59 -3.05 -1.26
CA VAL A 11 -7.39 -1.71 -1.84
C VAL A 11 -5.90 -1.33 -1.85
N GLY A 12 -5.17 -1.71 -0.80
CA GLY A 12 -3.71 -1.57 -0.73
C GLY A 12 -3.00 -2.26 -1.89
N ARG A 13 -3.39 -3.50 -2.24
CA ARG A 13 -2.84 -4.22 -3.40
C ARG A 13 -3.14 -3.54 -4.72
N LEU A 14 -4.35 -3.00 -4.88
CA LEU A 14 -4.69 -2.21 -6.06
C LEU A 14 -3.82 -0.96 -6.17
N ALA A 15 -3.55 -0.28 -5.06
CA ALA A 15 -2.65 0.88 -5.04
C ALA A 15 -1.19 0.49 -5.34
N GLN A 16 -0.71 -0.64 -4.81
CA GLN A 16 0.62 -1.17 -5.12
C GLN A 16 0.79 -1.46 -6.61
N LEU A 17 -0.21 -2.08 -7.24
CA LEU A 17 -0.21 -2.28 -8.69
C LEU A 17 -0.33 -0.95 -9.44
N GLY A 18 -1.20 -0.05 -8.97
CA GLY A 18 -1.41 1.27 -9.58
C GLY A 18 -0.13 2.08 -9.65
N ILE A 19 0.63 2.19 -8.55
CA ILE A 19 1.90 2.91 -8.54
C ILE A 19 2.98 2.18 -9.34
N ALA A 20 3.03 0.84 -9.28
CA ALA A 20 3.97 0.06 -10.08
C ALA A 20 3.76 0.26 -11.60
N PHE A 21 2.49 0.20 -12.05
CA PHE A 21 2.14 0.43 -13.46
C PHE A 21 2.28 1.88 -13.88
N SER A 22 1.99 2.84 -12.99
CA SER A 22 2.25 4.26 -13.22
C SER A 22 3.73 4.51 -13.50
N LEU A 23 4.61 4.00 -12.63
CA LEU A 23 6.06 4.20 -12.73
C LEU A 23 6.64 3.54 -13.97
N ILE A 24 6.31 2.27 -14.24
CA ILE A 24 6.84 1.58 -15.43
C ILE A 24 6.28 2.19 -16.72
N GLY A 25 5.02 2.61 -16.72
CA GLY A 25 4.42 3.31 -17.87
C GLY A 25 5.17 4.61 -18.16
N GLU A 26 5.52 5.37 -17.13
CA GLU A 26 6.30 6.60 -17.28
C GLU A 26 7.74 6.34 -17.75
N VAL A 27 8.40 5.30 -17.22
CA VAL A 27 9.73 4.87 -17.70
C VAL A 27 9.71 4.55 -19.21
N ILE A 28 8.66 3.87 -19.69
CA ILE A 28 8.56 3.44 -21.09
C ILE A 28 8.13 4.59 -22.01
N THR A 29 7.15 5.39 -21.58
CA THR A 29 6.48 6.37 -22.44
C THR A 29 6.99 7.79 -22.28
N GLY A 30 7.69 8.09 -21.18
CA GLY A 30 8.06 9.44 -20.76
C GLY A 30 6.87 10.29 -20.30
N LYS A 31 5.68 9.70 -20.12
CA LYS A 31 4.45 10.40 -19.71
C LYS A 31 3.96 9.88 -18.37
N GLY A 32 3.49 10.77 -17.51
CA GLY A 32 2.83 10.40 -16.26
C GLY A 32 1.53 9.61 -16.49
N ALA A 33 0.96 9.08 -15.40
CA ALA A 33 -0.20 8.19 -15.48
C ALA A 33 -1.46 8.91 -15.98
N LEU A 34 -1.69 10.14 -15.54
CA LEU A 34 -2.85 10.93 -15.97
C LEU A 34 -2.70 11.33 -17.44
N ALA A 35 -1.49 11.75 -17.83
CA ALA A 35 -1.19 12.06 -19.22
C ALA A 35 -1.37 10.84 -20.15
N GLN A 36 -1.07 9.62 -19.70
CA GLN A 36 -1.33 8.38 -20.44
C GLN A 36 -2.84 8.08 -20.58
N LEU A 37 -3.65 8.52 -19.61
CA LEU A 37 -5.12 8.38 -19.64
C LEU A 37 -5.82 9.51 -20.40
N ASN A 38 -5.07 10.43 -21.02
CA ASN A 38 -5.58 11.65 -21.66
C ASN A 38 -6.33 12.58 -20.69
N ILE A 39 -5.96 12.57 -19.41
CA ILE A 39 -6.45 13.51 -18.42
C ILE A 39 -5.58 14.76 -18.48
N GLU A 40 -6.21 15.94 -18.39
CA GLU A 40 -5.51 17.22 -18.40
C GLU A 40 -4.63 17.38 -17.14
N THR A 41 -3.39 17.83 -17.34
CA THR A 41 -2.38 18.01 -16.28
C THR A 41 -1.68 19.36 -16.45
N GLY A 42 -1.02 19.84 -15.40
CA GLY A 42 -0.44 21.19 -15.37
C GLY A 42 -1.52 22.27 -15.22
N ILE A 43 -2.66 21.92 -14.61
CA ILE A 43 -3.81 22.79 -14.43
C ILE A 43 -3.95 23.20 -12.96
N PRO A 44 -4.54 24.37 -12.67
CA PRO A 44 -4.74 24.80 -11.28
C PRO A 44 -5.77 23.92 -10.55
N ILE A 45 -5.70 23.87 -9.22
CA ILE A 45 -6.47 22.94 -8.38
C ILE A 45 -8.00 23.09 -8.54
N ASN A 46 -8.47 24.28 -8.89
CA ASN A 46 -9.88 24.57 -9.13
C ASN A 46 -10.43 23.98 -10.45
N GLU A 47 -9.57 23.54 -11.36
CA GLU A 47 -9.92 22.98 -12.67
C GLU A 47 -9.74 21.46 -12.74
N ILE A 48 -9.30 20.84 -11.62
CA ILE A 48 -9.07 19.39 -11.56
C ILE A 48 -10.35 18.62 -11.84
N GLU A 49 -10.24 17.62 -12.70
CA GLU A 49 -11.34 16.71 -12.99
C GLU A 49 -11.85 16.05 -11.70
N PRO A 50 -13.17 16.14 -11.38
CA PRO A 50 -13.71 15.64 -10.13
C PRO A 50 -13.40 14.16 -9.84
N LEU A 51 -13.28 13.34 -10.88
CA LEU A 51 -12.95 11.93 -10.76
C LEU A 51 -11.51 11.71 -10.25
N VAL A 52 -10.57 12.55 -10.67
CA VAL A 52 -9.17 12.49 -10.19
C VAL A 52 -9.12 12.90 -8.72
N LEU A 53 -9.79 14.00 -8.37
CA LEU A 53 -9.87 14.46 -6.99
C LEU A 53 -10.52 13.42 -6.07
N PHE A 54 -11.58 12.77 -6.55
CA PHE A 54 -12.22 11.66 -5.86
C PHE A 54 -11.24 10.51 -5.61
N ASN A 55 -10.48 10.08 -6.63
CA ASN A 55 -9.49 9.00 -6.48
C ASN A 55 -8.41 9.36 -5.46
N VAL A 56 -7.89 10.58 -5.52
CA VAL A 56 -6.87 11.06 -4.57
C VAL A 56 -7.42 11.06 -3.15
N LEU A 57 -8.62 11.63 -2.96
CA LEU A 57 -9.26 11.67 -1.65
C LEU A 57 -9.58 10.25 -1.14
N PHE A 58 -10.04 9.37 -2.01
CA PHE A 58 -10.32 7.97 -1.68
C PHE A 58 -9.07 7.26 -1.17
N PHE A 59 -7.97 7.30 -1.91
CA PHE A 59 -6.72 6.64 -1.49
C PHE A 59 -6.12 7.29 -0.24
N PHE A 60 -6.17 8.62 -0.13
CA PHE A 60 -5.69 9.33 1.05
C PHE A 60 -6.47 8.94 2.31
N ILE A 61 -7.81 8.95 2.25
CA ILE A 61 -8.66 8.56 3.37
C ILE A 61 -8.48 7.06 3.67
N ALA A 62 -8.44 6.20 2.66
CA ALA A 62 -8.26 4.76 2.84
C ALA A 62 -6.90 4.40 3.45
N ALA A 63 -5.85 5.19 3.20
CA ALA A 63 -4.55 4.99 3.81
C ALA A 63 -4.52 5.33 5.32
N LEU A 64 -5.28 6.35 5.71
CA LEU A 64 -5.27 6.90 7.07
C LEU A 64 -6.33 6.29 7.98
N ASN A 65 -7.48 5.90 7.44
CA ASN A 65 -8.61 5.42 8.22
C ASN A 65 -8.49 3.91 8.49
N PRO A 66 -8.22 3.47 9.74
CA PRO A 66 -8.05 2.06 10.05
C PRO A 66 -9.36 1.28 10.01
N GLY A 67 -9.30 0.13 9.34
CA GLY A 67 -10.39 -0.80 9.21
C GLY A 67 -10.57 -1.69 10.44
N THR A 68 -11.76 -2.25 10.56
CA THR A 68 -12.17 -3.13 11.66
C THR A 68 -11.64 -4.56 11.51
N GLY A 69 -11.64 -5.33 12.60
CA GLY A 69 -11.07 -6.67 12.68
C GLY A 69 -9.55 -6.67 12.85
N LYS A 70 -8.96 -7.86 12.99
CA LYS A 70 -7.52 -8.05 13.24
C LYS A 70 -6.96 -9.19 12.39
N PHE A 71 -5.67 -9.10 12.06
CA PHE A 71 -4.93 -10.24 11.52
C PHE A 71 -4.24 -10.94 12.68
N VAL A 72 -4.47 -12.24 12.80
CA VAL A 72 -3.86 -13.08 13.83
C VAL A 72 -3.04 -14.18 13.18
N THR A 73 -1.97 -14.59 13.84
CA THR A 73 -1.14 -15.71 13.43
C THR A 73 -1.78 -17.05 13.81
N ASP A 74 -1.34 -18.14 13.18
CA ASP A 74 -1.82 -19.49 13.55
C ASP A 74 -1.45 -19.85 15.00
N GLU A 75 -0.33 -19.33 15.52
CA GLU A 75 0.06 -19.49 16.92
C GLU A 75 -0.85 -18.71 17.87
N GLU A 76 -1.23 -17.48 17.54
CA GLU A 76 -2.19 -16.71 18.35
C GLU A 76 -3.57 -17.35 18.37
N MET A 77 -4.01 -17.94 17.25
CA MET A 77 -5.23 -18.76 17.18
C MET A 77 -5.14 -20.03 18.02
N LEU A 78 -3.98 -20.68 18.07
CA LEU A 78 -3.78 -21.87 18.91
C LEU A 78 -3.79 -21.49 20.40
N ASN A 79 -3.13 -20.37 20.74
CA ASN A 79 -3.02 -19.87 22.10
C ASN A 79 -4.38 -19.41 22.66
N SER A 80 -5.25 -18.81 21.84
CA SER A 80 -6.61 -18.44 22.25
C SER A 80 -7.50 -19.66 22.57
N VAL A 81 -7.24 -20.82 21.96
CA VAL A 81 -7.92 -22.08 22.29
C VAL A 81 -7.37 -22.71 23.59
N THR A 82 -6.07 -22.54 23.87
CA THR A 82 -5.45 -23.09 25.10
C THR A 82 -5.86 -22.36 26.38
N CYS A 83 -6.17 -21.06 26.33
CA CYS A 83 -6.66 -20.34 27.51
C CYS A 83 -8.11 -20.70 27.88
N ILE A 84 -8.89 -21.33 26.99
CA ILE A 84 -10.20 -21.94 27.34
C ILE A 84 -10.03 -23.17 28.25
N HIS A 85 -8.85 -23.79 28.27
CA HIS A 85 -8.53 -24.97 29.09
C HIS A 85 -7.89 -24.64 30.46
N GLY A 86 -7.96 -23.38 30.91
CA GLY A 86 -7.52 -22.98 32.25
C GLY A 86 -6.00 -22.91 32.46
N GLN A 87 -5.21 -22.96 31.38
CA GLN A 87 -3.78 -22.65 31.44
C GLN A 87 -3.56 -21.17 31.12
N ALA A 88 -2.66 -20.52 31.89
CA ALA A 88 -2.32 -19.12 31.69
C ALA A 88 -1.85 -18.91 30.25
N PRO A 89 -2.36 -17.87 29.54
CA PRO A 89 -1.99 -17.64 28.15
C PRO A 89 -0.47 -17.47 28.07
N PRO A 90 0.21 -18.15 27.13
CA PRO A 90 1.62 -17.90 26.91
C PRO A 90 1.83 -16.42 26.59
N PRO A 91 2.94 -15.81 27.04
CA PRO A 91 3.18 -14.39 26.84
C PRO A 91 3.01 -14.05 25.37
N LYS A 92 2.17 -13.04 25.08
CA LYS A 92 1.88 -12.57 23.70
C LYS A 92 3.20 -12.51 22.93
N PRO A 93 3.35 -13.26 21.83
CA PRO A 93 4.53 -13.17 21.00
C PRO A 93 4.70 -11.69 20.63
N LYS A 94 5.84 -11.10 20.99
CA LYS A 94 6.22 -9.81 20.41
C LYS A 94 6.36 -10.09 18.92
N VAL A 95 5.37 -9.67 18.13
CA VAL A 95 5.50 -9.69 16.68
C VAL A 95 6.63 -8.73 16.33
N GLU A 96 7.83 -9.27 16.19
CA GLU A 96 8.85 -8.89 15.21
C GLU A 96 10.14 -9.68 15.49
N ASP A 97 10.69 -10.32 14.45
CA ASP A 97 12.12 -10.26 14.13
C ASP A 97 12.38 -10.99 12.81
N GLY A 98 12.28 -10.23 11.71
CA GLY A 98 12.62 -10.67 10.37
C GLY A 98 12.78 -9.47 9.43
N ILE A 99 13.61 -9.59 8.39
CA ILE A 99 13.85 -8.53 7.42
C ILE A 99 12.52 -8.18 6.73
N PHE A 100 11.99 -6.97 6.97
CA PHE A 100 10.64 -6.50 6.60
C PHE A 100 9.46 -7.05 7.44
N GLY A 101 9.67 -7.30 8.74
CA GLY A 101 8.61 -7.59 9.72
C GLY A 101 8.08 -9.03 9.67
N THR A 102 8.85 -9.95 9.11
CA THR A 102 8.41 -11.34 8.94
C THR A 102 8.37 -12.06 10.30
N SER A 103 7.32 -12.86 10.54
CA SER A 103 7.27 -13.77 11.70
C SER A 103 8.17 -14.97 11.42
N GLY A 104 9.48 -14.82 11.61
CA GLY A 104 10.43 -15.94 11.62
C GLY A 104 10.65 -16.70 10.29
N GLY A 105 10.23 -16.17 9.13
CA GLY A 105 10.39 -16.80 7.81
C GLY A 105 10.66 -15.81 6.67
N ILE A 106 10.94 -16.30 5.44
CA ILE A 106 11.09 -15.46 4.24
C ILE A 106 9.69 -15.12 3.70
N GLY A 107 9.10 -13.99 4.10
CA GLY A 107 7.82 -13.50 3.53
C GLY A 107 7.00 -12.57 4.43
N PHE A 108 6.11 -11.76 3.84
CA PHE A 108 5.28 -10.80 4.57
C PHE A 108 4.16 -11.45 5.40
N THR A 109 3.89 -10.85 6.56
CA THR A 109 2.61 -11.03 7.27
C THR A 109 1.53 -10.18 6.62
N LYS A 110 0.25 -10.52 6.79
CA LYS A 110 -0.87 -9.69 6.30
C LYS A 110 -0.85 -8.26 6.86
N GLN A 111 -0.31 -8.07 8.07
CA GLN A 111 -0.13 -6.73 8.65
C GLN A 111 0.93 -5.92 7.90
N ASN A 112 2.04 -6.54 7.48
CA ASN A 112 3.07 -5.85 6.72
C ASN A 112 2.58 -5.52 5.32
N GLU A 113 1.86 -6.44 4.68
CA GLU A 113 1.22 -6.15 3.39
C GLU A 113 0.24 -5.00 3.49
N LEU A 114 -0.55 -4.94 4.57
CA LEU A 114 -1.46 -3.83 4.82
C LEU A 114 -0.69 -2.50 4.97
N PHE A 115 0.43 -2.51 5.68
CA PHE A 115 1.28 -1.33 5.81
C PHE A 115 1.86 -0.89 4.46
N VAL A 116 2.45 -1.81 3.69
CA VAL A 116 2.99 -1.52 2.36
C VAL A 116 1.89 -1.03 1.42
N GLY A 117 0.68 -1.59 1.51
CA GLY A 117 -0.51 -1.14 0.81
C GLY A 117 -0.86 0.31 1.14
N ARG A 118 -0.81 0.73 2.41
CA ARG A 118 -1.05 2.12 2.82
C ARG A 118 0.02 3.08 2.30
N VAL A 119 1.28 2.65 2.32
CA VAL A 119 2.38 3.42 1.71
C VAL A 119 2.13 3.61 0.22
N ALA A 120 1.69 2.57 -0.49
CA ALA A 120 1.33 2.67 -1.90
C ALA A 120 0.10 3.57 -2.13
N MET A 121 -0.92 3.51 -1.27
CA MET A 121 -2.10 4.39 -1.34
C MET A 121 -1.71 5.87 -1.17
N LEU A 122 -0.80 6.18 -0.24
CA LEU A 122 -0.26 7.55 -0.12
C LEU A 122 0.60 7.94 -1.32
N GLY A 123 1.46 7.02 -1.77
CA GLY A 123 2.32 7.24 -2.93
C GLY A 123 1.51 7.61 -4.18
N ILE A 124 0.48 6.83 -4.51
CA ILE A 124 -0.39 7.11 -5.66
C ILE A 124 -1.21 8.39 -5.45
N ALA A 125 -1.73 8.64 -4.24
CA ALA A 125 -2.49 9.86 -3.97
C ALA A 125 -1.64 11.13 -4.19
N PHE A 126 -0.41 11.14 -3.65
CA PHE A 126 0.50 12.28 -3.82
C PHE A 126 1.05 12.38 -5.23
N SER A 127 1.38 11.27 -5.89
CA SER A 127 1.90 11.32 -7.26
C SER A 127 0.85 11.83 -8.24
N LEU A 128 -0.42 11.42 -8.09
CA LEU A 128 -1.52 11.92 -8.92
C LEU A 128 -1.77 13.40 -8.68
N ILE A 129 -1.82 13.87 -7.43
CA ILE A 129 -2.03 15.30 -7.16
C ILE A 129 -0.86 16.15 -7.67
N GLY A 130 0.36 15.65 -7.51
CA GLY A 130 1.55 16.28 -8.06
C GLY A 130 1.51 16.36 -9.58
N GLU A 131 1.07 15.30 -10.25
CA GLU A 131 0.97 15.26 -11.71
C GLU A 131 -0.09 16.23 -12.23
N VAL A 132 -1.27 16.29 -11.61
CA VAL A 132 -2.32 17.24 -12.01
C VAL A 132 -1.82 18.68 -11.92
N ILE A 133 -1.13 19.05 -10.83
CA ILE A 133 -0.71 20.43 -10.59
C ILE A 133 0.51 20.80 -11.44
N THR A 134 1.47 19.88 -11.57
CA THR A 134 2.79 20.19 -12.16
C THR A 134 2.93 19.77 -13.62
N GLY A 135 2.06 18.88 -14.11
CA GLY A 135 2.18 18.27 -15.44
C GLY A 135 3.26 17.19 -15.53
N LYS A 136 3.83 16.77 -14.41
CA LYS A 136 4.96 15.83 -14.36
C LYS A 136 4.56 14.54 -13.66
N GLY A 137 4.86 13.39 -14.26
CA GLY A 137 4.56 12.10 -13.67
C GLY A 137 5.36 11.80 -12.39
N ALA A 138 5.07 10.66 -11.78
CA ALA A 138 5.67 10.22 -10.52
C ALA A 138 7.21 10.10 -10.61
N LEU A 139 7.76 9.56 -11.70
CA LEU A 139 9.21 9.43 -11.89
C LEU A 139 9.87 10.81 -12.04
N ALA A 140 9.28 11.68 -12.85
CA ALA A 140 9.76 13.04 -13.02
C ALA A 140 9.70 13.85 -11.72
N GLN A 141 8.64 13.67 -10.92
CA GLN A 141 8.54 14.25 -9.58
C GLN A 141 9.67 13.76 -8.66
N LEU A 142 9.95 12.45 -8.63
CA LEU A 142 11.05 11.91 -7.83
C LEU A 142 12.41 12.48 -8.24
N ASN A 143 12.66 12.63 -9.54
CA ASN A 143 13.90 13.26 -10.04
C ASN A 143 14.05 14.71 -9.54
N ILE A 144 12.98 15.49 -9.58
CA ILE A 144 13.00 16.91 -9.19
C ILE A 144 13.15 17.07 -7.67
N GLU A 145 12.39 16.30 -6.89
CA GLU A 145 12.36 16.43 -5.44
C GLU A 145 13.62 15.86 -4.76
N THR A 146 14.20 14.79 -5.33
CA THR A 146 15.43 14.19 -4.79
C THR A 146 16.71 14.81 -5.35
N GLY A 147 16.63 15.47 -6.51
CA GLY A 147 17.79 15.95 -7.26
C GLY A 147 18.62 14.84 -7.91
N ILE A 148 18.19 13.58 -7.84
CA ILE A 148 18.89 12.43 -8.42
C ILE A 148 18.57 12.36 -9.93
N PRO A 149 19.59 12.38 -10.81
CA PRO A 149 19.40 12.23 -12.26
C PRO A 149 18.59 10.98 -12.64
N ILE A 150 17.79 11.06 -13.71
CA ILE A 150 16.87 9.98 -14.09
C ILE A 150 17.61 8.65 -14.35
N ASN A 151 18.77 8.70 -15.00
CA ASN A 151 19.61 7.53 -15.27
C ASN A 151 20.13 6.83 -13.99
N GLU A 152 20.18 7.54 -12.86
CA GLU A 152 20.57 6.98 -11.56
C GLU A 152 19.36 6.53 -10.73
N ILE A 153 18.21 7.20 -10.89
CA ILE A 153 16.99 6.87 -10.17
C ILE A 153 16.24 5.67 -10.79
N GLU A 154 16.34 5.48 -12.11
CA GLU A 154 15.65 4.43 -12.86
C GLU A 154 15.84 3.03 -12.27
N PRO A 155 17.07 2.56 -11.94
CA PRO A 155 17.26 1.25 -11.32
C PRO A 155 16.56 1.11 -9.96
N LEU A 156 16.54 2.19 -9.16
CA LEU A 156 15.87 2.21 -7.85
C LEU A 156 14.35 2.16 -8.03
N VAL A 157 13.83 2.89 -9.01
CA VAL A 157 12.40 2.87 -9.36
C VAL A 157 12.00 1.49 -9.89
N LEU A 158 12.80 0.87 -10.77
CA LEU A 158 12.53 -0.47 -11.28
C LEU A 158 12.52 -1.52 -10.17
N PHE A 159 13.44 -1.40 -9.21
CA PHE A 159 13.42 -2.22 -8.00
C PHE A 159 12.13 -2.00 -7.20
N ASN A 160 11.69 -0.75 -7.03
CA ASN A 160 10.45 -0.43 -6.32
C ASN A 160 9.20 -0.97 -7.05
N VAL A 161 9.16 -0.88 -8.39
CA VAL A 161 8.11 -1.48 -9.22
C VAL A 161 8.05 -2.99 -9.00
N LEU A 162 9.21 -3.68 -9.06
CA LEU A 162 9.27 -5.12 -8.83
C LEU A 162 8.83 -5.49 -7.40
N PHE A 163 9.29 -4.71 -6.42
CA PHE A 163 8.90 -4.87 -5.01
C PHE A 163 7.38 -4.76 -4.84
N PHE A 164 6.75 -3.69 -5.33
CA PHE A 164 5.31 -3.49 -5.20
C PHE A 164 4.51 -4.54 -5.97
N PHE A 165 4.97 -4.93 -7.16
CA PHE A 165 4.33 -5.98 -7.93
C PHE A 165 4.34 -7.33 -7.19
N ILE A 166 5.50 -7.75 -6.67
CA ILE A 166 5.61 -8.99 -5.90
C ILE A 166 4.80 -8.89 -4.60
N ALA A 167 4.88 -7.77 -3.89
CA ALA A 167 4.13 -7.55 -2.66
C ALA A 167 2.60 -7.58 -2.88
N ALA A 168 2.12 -7.05 -4.01
CA ALA A 168 0.70 -7.06 -4.34
C ALA A 168 0.15 -8.46 -4.63
N LEU A 169 1.01 -9.37 -5.13
CA LEU A 169 0.65 -10.75 -5.45
C LEU A 169 0.92 -11.73 -4.30
N ASN A 170 1.77 -11.38 -3.34
CA ASN A 170 2.05 -12.21 -2.18
C ASN A 170 0.77 -12.37 -1.34
N PRO A 171 0.28 -13.59 -1.01
CA PRO A 171 -0.94 -13.76 -0.21
C PRO A 171 -0.79 -13.41 1.28
N GLY A 172 0.44 -13.40 1.80
CA GLY A 172 0.77 -13.06 3.18
C GLY A 172 0.35 -14.11 4.21
N THR A 173 1.10 -14.21 5.31
CA THR A 173 0.78 -15.12 6.42
C THR A 173 -0.17 -14.47 7.43
N GLY A 174 -0.99 -15.29 8.11
CA GLY A 174 -2.01 -14.86 9.08
C GLY A 174 -3.44 -14.94 8.54
N LYS A 175 -4.43 -14.90 9.44
CA LYS A 175 -5.86 -15.02 9.13
C LYS A 175 -6.61 -13.79 9.64
N PHE A 176 -7.62 -13.37 8.88
CA PHE A 176 -8.51 -12.29 9.30
C PHE A 176 -9.54 -12.82 10.28
N VAL A 177 -9.71 -12.12 11.40
CA VAL A 177 -10.74 -12.41 12.41
C VAL A 177 -11.55 -11.14 12.62
N THR A 178 -12.87 -11.29 12.65
CA THR A 178 -13.82 -10.21 12.96
C THR A 178 -13.89 -9.99 14.46
N ASP A 179 -14.16 -8.75 14.88
CA ASP A 179 -14.29 -8.39 16.30
C ASP A 179 -15.56 -9.01 16.96
N GLU A 180 -16.42 -9.69 16.20
CA GLU A 180 -17.70 -10.29 16.64
C GLU A 180 -17.55 -11.68 17.31
N GLY A 181 -16.34 -12.09 17.68
CA GLY A 181 -16.04 -13.38 18.32
C GLY A 181 -15.65 -13.31 19.80
N GLU A 182 -15.80 -12.17 20.45
CA GLU A 182 -15.42 -11.93 21.86
C GLU A 182 -16.62 -11.79 22.83
N ASP A 183 -17.84 -12.22 22.45
CA ASP A 183 -19.02 -12.26 23.33
C ASP A 183 -19.24 -13.64 23.97
#